data_AF-A0A6I4MGK7-F1
#
_entry.id   AF-A0A6I4MGK7-F1
#
_cell.length_a   1.000
_cell.length_b   1.000
_cell.length_c   1.000
_cell.angle_alpha   90.00
_cell.angle_beta   90.00
_cell.angle_gamma   90.00
#
_symmetry.space_group_name_H-M   'P 1'
#
loop_
_entity.id
_entity.type
_entity.pdbx_description
1 polymer ?
#
loop_
_entity_poly.entity_id
_entity_poly.type
_entity_poly.pdbx_seq_one_letter_code
_entity_poly.pdbx_strand_id
1 'polypeptide(L)' 'MAYRLSCPCTELLYGRTEEEMVEVAAAHARDVHSREYTAAEIMFMAISVPDSFLPDDLRGNPSSDPHERTSP' A
#
# COMPACT_ATOMS: atom_id res chain seq x y z
N MET A 1 -11.09 2.70 1.26
CA MET A 1 -10.96 1.73 0.16
C MET A 1 -9.53 1.79 -0.28
N ALA A 2 -8.80 0.70 -0.09
CA ALA A 2 -7.39 0.59 -0.41
C ALA A 2 -7.19 -0.17 -1.73
N TYR A 3 -5.94 -0.26 -2.17
CA TYR A 3 -5.55 -0.94 -3.39
C TYR A 3 -4.47 -1.97 -3.11
N ARG A 4 -4.51 -3.06 -3.86
CA ARG A 4 -3.50 -4.12 -3.86
C ARG A 4 -3.09 -4.43 -5.29
N LEU A 5 -1.79 -4.57 -5.53
CA LEU A 5 -1.25 -5.07 -6.79
C LEU A 5 -0.33 -6.27 -6.51
N SER A 6 -0.57 -7.37 -7.21
CA SER A 6 0.27 -8.56 -7.15
C SER A 6 1.32 -8.51 -8.26
N CYS A 7 2.59 -8.34 -7.89
CA CYS A 7 3.69 -8.34 -8.85
C CYS A 7 4.07 -9.79 -9.23
N PRO A 8 4.40 -10.09 -10.50
CA PRO A 8 4.89 -11.42 -10.91
C PRO A 8 6.16 -11.88 -10.17
N CYS A 9 6.91 -10.95 -9.56
CA CYS A 9 8.06 -11.26 -8.72
C CYS A 9 7.69 -11.80 -7.32
N THR A 10 6.39 -12.04 -7.08
CA THR A 10 5.78 -12.51 -5.82
C THR A 10 5.59 -11.46 -4.73
N GLU A 11 6.01 -10.21 -4.96
CA GLU A 11 5.76 -9.11 -4.04
C GLU A 11 4.31 -8.62 -4.13
N LEU A 12 3.72 -8.32 -2.96
CA LEU A 12 2.41 -7.68 -2.85
C LEU A 12 2.62 -6.21 -2.50
N LEU A 13 2.10 -5.35 -3.37
CA LEU A 13 2.15 -3.91 -3.20
C LEU A 13 0.79 -3.41 -2.72
N TYR A 14 0.82 -2.41 -1.85
CA TYR A 14 -0.37 -1.85 -1.20
C TYR A 14 -0.33 -0.33 -1.24
N GLY A 15 -1.49 0.30 -1.43
CA GLY A 15 -1.68 1.75 -1.31
C GLY A 15 -3.02 2.07 -0.65
N ARG A 16 -3.06 3.09 0.21
CA ARG A 16 -4.32 3.52 0.87
C ARG A 16 -5.19 4.38 -0.05
N THR A 17 -4.55 5.02 -1.03
CA THR A 17 -5.19 5.82 -2.08
C THR A 17 -4.69 5.37 -3.45
N GLU A 18 -5.33 5.86 -4.52
CA GLU A 18 -4.87 5.63 -5.90
C GLU A 18 -3.47 6.21 -6.11
N GLU A 19 -3.23 7.41 -5.60
CA GLU A 19 -1.94 8.10 -5.69
C GLU A 19 -0.83 7.28 -5.01
N GLU A 20 -1.06 6.80 -3.79
CA GLU A 20 -0.11 5.94 -3.09
C GLU A 20 0.16 4.63 -3.85
N MET A 21 -0.89 4.02 -4.43
CA MET A 21 -0.74 2.80 -5.22
C MET A 21 0.11 3.04 -6.47
N VAL A 22 -0.11 4.16 -7.16
CA VAL A 22 0.67 4.56 -8.33
C VAL A 22 2.12 4.81 -7.95
N GLU A 23 2.38 5.55 -6.87
CA GLU A 23 3.74 5.83 -6.42
C GLU A 23 4.51 4.56 -6.03
N VAL A 24 3.91 3.69 -5.21
CA VAL A 24 4.54 2.44 -4.76
C VAL A 24 4.81 1.51 -5.92
N ALA A 25 3.84 1.31 -6.82
CA ALA A 25 4.01 0.41 -7.97
C ALA A 25 5.00 0.96 -9.01
N ALA A 26 4.97 2.26 -9.28
CA ALA A 26 5.93 2.89 -10.21
C ALA A 26 7.36 2.79 -9.66
N ALA A 27 7.56 3.04 -8.36
CA ALA A 27 8.85 2.89 -7.71
C ALA A 27 9.35 1.44 -7.78
N HIS A 28 8.51 0.47 -7.41
CA HIS A 28 8.87 -0.95 -7.48
C HIS A 28 9.22 -1.37 -8.92
N ALA A 29 8.40 -1.01 -9.90
CA ALA A 29 8.65 -1.35 -11.31
C ALA A 29 9.98 -0.77 -11.82
N ARG A 30 10.30 0.48 -11.47
CA ARG A 30 11.55 1.13 -11.88
C ARG A 30 12.75 0.51 -11.19
N ASP A 31 12.68 0.36 -9.87
CA ASP A 31 13.85 0.04 -9.05
C ASP A 31 14.16 -1.47 -9.06
N VAL A 32 13.14 -2.33 -9.18
CA VAL A 32 13.30 -3.80 -9.18
C VAL A 32 13.33 -4.39 -10.58
N HIS A 33 12.63 -3.77 -11.54
CA HIS A 33 12.45 -4.35 -12.88
C HIS A 33 12.95 -3.46 -14.02
N SER A 34 13.44 -2.24 -13.73
CA SER A 34 13.83 -1.25 -14.75
C SER A 34 12.71 -1.02 -15.79
N ARG A 35 11.46 -1.00 -15.31
CA ARG A 35 10.26 -0.76 -16.11
C ARG A 35 9.55 0.50 -15.66
N GLU A 36 8.86 1.14 -16.59
CA GLU A 36 8.00 2.28 -16.31
C GLU A 36 6.58 1.91 -16.73
N TYR A 37 5.62 2.31 -15.89
CA TYR A 37 4.20 2.17 -16.15
C TYR A 37 3.53 3.51 -15.90
N THR A 38 2.54 3.83 -16.71
CA THR A 38 1.66 4.98 -16.47
C THR A 38 0.75 4.70 -15.29
N ALA A 39 0.22 5.77 -14.68
CA ALA A 39 -0.79 5.65 -13.62
C ALA A 39 -1.99 4.80 -14.06
N ALA A 40 -2.46 4.98 -15.30
CA ALA A 40 -3.59 4.23 -15.84
C ALA A 40 -3.30 2.72 -15.95
N GLU A 41 -2.10 2.33 -16.40
CA GLU A 41 -1.69 0.93 -16.47
C GLU A 41 -1.56 0.30 -15.09
N ILE A 42 -0.99 1.03 -14.13
CA ILE A 42 -0.90 0.58 -12.73
C ILE A 42 -2.29 0.34 -12.16
N MET A 43 -3.20 1.31 -12.32
CA MET A 43 -4.56 1.20 -11.80
C MET A 43 -5.38 0.13 -12.51
N PHE A 44 -5.07 -0.18 -13.78
CA PHE A 44 -5.66 -1.33 -14.48
C PHE A 44 -5.22 -2.68 -13.91
N MET A 45 -4.01 -2.77 -13.37
CA MET A 45 -3.47 -3.98 -12.73
C MET A 45 -3.84 -4.11 -11.25
N ALA A 46 -4.12 -2.99 -10.58
CA ALA A 46 -4.51 -2.97 -9.18
C ALA A 46 -5.95 -3.45 -8.98
N ILE A 47 -6.21 -4.04 -7.82
CA ILE A 47 -7.56 -4.35 -7.36
C ILE A 47 -7.89 -3.49 -6.14
N SER A 48 -9.14 -3.05 -6.03
CA SER A 48 -9.64 -2.44 -4.81
C SER A 48 -9.89 -3.50 -3.73
N VAL A 49 -9.47 -3.20 -2.51
CA VAL A 49 -9.65 -4.09 -1.35
C VAL A 49 -10.16 -3.29 -0.16
N PRO A 50 -10.92 -3.91 0.76
CA PRO A 50 -11.25 -3.29 2.03
C PRO A 50 -9.97 -2.92 2.79
N ASP A 51 -10.00 -1.83 3.56
CA ASP A 51 -8.84 -1.36 4.31
C ASP A 51 -8.34 -2.40 5.33
N SER A 52 -9.21 -3.31 5.78
CA SER A 52 -8.85 -4.48 6.59
C SER A 52 -7.95 -5.49 5.88
N PHE A 53 -7.68 -5.37 4.58
CA PHE A 53 -6.69 -6.18 3.87
C PHE A 53 -5.30 -5.56 3.81
N LEU A 54 -5.16 -4.30 4.25
CA LEU A 54 -3.84 -3.67 4.37
C LEU A 54 -3.00 -4.37 5.46
N PRO A 55 -1.67 -4.40 5.32
CA PRO A 55 -0.75 -4.69 6.42
C PRO A 55 -0.96 -3.76 7.62
N ASP A 56 -0.65 -4.22 8.85
CA ASP A 56 -0.93 -3.47 10.09
C ASP A 56 -0.24 -2.10 10.14
N ASP A 57 0.95 -1.98 9.56
CA ASP A 57 1.70 -0.73 9.42
C ASP A 57 1.04 0.28 8.46
N LEU A 58 0.24 -0.21 7.51
CA LEU A 58 -0.49 0.60 6.53
C LEU A 58 -1.96 0.84 6.91
N ARG A 59 -2.53 0.07 7.84
CA ARG A 59 -3.94 0.20 8.28
C ARG A 59 -4.24 1.54 8.98
N GLY A 60 -3.22 2.29 9.39
CA GLY A 60 -3.39 3.51 10.16
C GLY A 60 -3.95 3.18 11.53
N ASN A 61 -3.09 3.04 12.53
CA ASN A 61 -3.54 2.76 13.89
C ASN A 61 -4.38 3.95 14.40
N PRO A 62 -5.68 3.80 14.73
CA PRO A 62 -6.34 4.80 15.55
C PRO A 62 -5.77 4.66 16.97
N SER A 63 -4.70 5.41 17.26
CA SER A 63 -4.09 5.54 18.59
C SER A 63 -3.29 4.32 19.07
N SER A 64 -1.97 4.43 18.94
CA SER A 64 -1.09 4.08 20.06
C SER A 64 -0.71 5.38 20.76
N ASP A 65 -1.65 5.97 21.49
CA ASP A 65 -1.31 6.94 22.53
C ASP A 65 -0.42 6.24 23.57
N PRO A 66 0.81 6.72 23.83
CA PRO A 66 1.64 6.21 24.91
C PRO A 66 1.35 6.91 26.25
N HIS A 67 0.15 7.47 26.45
CA HIS A 67 -0.18 8.21 27.66
C HIS A 67 -0.91 7.35 28.72
N GLU A 68 -0.15 7.06 29.77
CA GLU A 68 -0.58 6.95 31.17
C GLU A 68 -1.04 5.57 31.67
N ARG A 69 -0.07 4.66 31.78
CA ARG A 69 0.01 3.77 32.96
C ARG A 69 0.28 4.61 34.21
N THR A 70 -0.77 5.14 34.84
CA THR A 70 -0.67 5.66 36.20
C THR A 70 -1.53 4.80 37.10
N SER A 71 -0.89 3.85 37.77
CA SER A 71 -1.43 3.17 38.95
C SER A 71 -1.75 4.18 40.04
N PRO A 72 -2.81 3.91 40.81
CA PRO A 72 -2.64 3.75 42.26
C PRO A 72 -2.81 2.29 42.69
#